data_AF-A0A6G0UVM3-F1
#
_entry.id   AF-A0A6G0UVM3-F1
#
_cell.length_a   1.000
_cell.length_b   1.000
_cell.length_c   1.000
_cell.angle_alpha   90.00
_cell.angle_beta   90.00
_cell.angle_gamma   90.00
#
_symmetry.space_group_name_H-M   'P 1'
#
loop_
_entity.id
_entity.type
_entity.pdbx_description
1 polymer ?
#
loop_
_entity_poly.entity_id
_entity_poly.type
_entity_poly.pdbx_seq_one_letter_code
_entity_poly.pdbx_strand_id
1 'polypeptide(L)'
;MAFEEAADKVKKLKTSPNNDELLELYALYKQGTVGDNNTAKPGMLDMKGKAKWSAWDGKKGTPQAKAKELYIAKVDELVGKYGLQ
;
A
#
# COMPACT_ATOMS: atom_id res chain seq x y z
N MET A 1 -6.50 0.50 -15.58
CA MET A 1 -7.10 -0.04 -14.35
C MET A 1 -7.43 1.11 -13.42
N ALA A 2 -8.61 1.11 -12.80
CA ALA A 2 -8.96 2.12 -11.81
C ALA A 2 -8.38 1.76 -10.43
N PHE A 3 -8.19 2.74 -9.54
CA PHE A 3 -7.66 2.50 -8.20
C PHE A 3 -8.54 1.55 -7.38
N GLU A 4 -9.87 1.68 -7.47
CA GLU A 4 -10.83 0.80 -6.78
C GLU A 4 -10.75 -0.64 -7.32
N GLU A 5 -10.66 -0.79 -8.65
CA GLU A 5 -10.47 -2.08 -9.30
C GLU A 5 -9.17 -2.76 -8.85
N ALA A 6 -8.08 -2.00 -8.73
CA ALA A 6 -6.81 -2.49 -8.21
C ALA A 6 -6.94 -2.94 -6.75
N ALA A 7 -7.64 -2.17 -5.91
CA ALA A 7 -7.88 -2.51 -4.51
C ALA A 7 -8.69 -3.80 -4.35
N ASP A 8 -9.61 -4.09 -5.28
CA ASP A 8 -10.34 -5.34 -5.31
C ASP A 8 -9.53 -6.52 -5.86
N LYS A 9 -8.67 -6.28 -6.85
CA LYS A 9 -7.75 -7.31 -7.38
C LYS A 9 -6.76 -7.81 -6.34
N VAL A 10 -6.21 -6.93 -5.49
CA VAL A 10 -5.32 -7.33 -4.39
C VAL A 10 -5.97 -8.36 -3.46
N LYS A 11 -7.28 -8.21 -3.18
CA LYS A 11 -8.02 -9.13 -2.31
C LYS A 11 -8.25 -10.50 -2.96
N LYS A 12 -8.13 -10.59 -4.28
CA LYS A 12 -8.37 -11.79 -5.10
C LYS A 12 -7.08 -12.49 -5.54
N LEU A 13 -5.92 -12.10 -5.00
CA LEU A 13 -4.66 -12.79 -5.34
C LEU A 13 -4.69 -14.25 -4.85
N LYS A 14 -4.20 -15.20 -5.67
CA LYS A 14 -4.17 -16.63 -5.29
C LYS A 14 -3.27 -16.90 -4.09
N THR A 15 -2.29 -16.04 -3.86
CA THR A 15 -1.32 -16.15 -2.79
C THR A 15 -1.18 -14.80 -2.12
N SER A 16 -1.10 -14.79 -0.80
CA SER A 16 -0.86 -13.56 -0.04
C SER A 16 0.51 -12.98 -0.41
N PRO A 17 0.61 -11.68 -0.72
CA PRO A 17 1.89 -11.00 -0.85
C PRO A 17 2.73 -11.13 0.42
N ASN A 18 4.04 -10.97 0.28
CA ASN A 18 4.94 -10.94 1.43
C ASN A 18 4.77 -9.63 2.24
N ASN A 19 5.40 -9.56 3.41
CA ASN A 19 5.23 -8.42 4.31
C ASN A 19 5.63 -7.08 3.69
N ASP A 20 6.70 -7.03 2.91
CA ASP A 20 7.20 -5.79 2.31
C ASP A 20 6.26 -5.30 1.19
N GLU A 21 5.73 -6.23 0.40
CA GLU A 21 4.70 -5.93 -0.61
C GLU A 21 3.40 -5.42 0.04
N LEU A 22 2.98 -6.03 1.16
CA LEU A 22 1.82 -5.56 1.92
C LEU A 22 2.04 -4.17 2.52
N LEU A 23 3.24 -3.87 3.01
CA LEU A 23 3.60 -2.56 3.56
C LEU A 23 3.62 -1.49 2.46
N GLU A 24 4.16 -1.80 1.28
CA GLU A 24 4.16 -0.89 0.13
C GLU A 24 2.73 -0.61 -0.36
N LEU A 25 1.89 -1.64 -0.50
CA LEU A 25 0.48 -1.48 -0.84
C LEU A 25 -0.24 -0.62 0.20
N TYR A 26 0.00 -0.86 1.50
CA TYR A 26 -0.58 -0.06 2.58
C TYR A 26 -0.16 1.41 2.47
N ALA A 27 1.14 1.67 2.30
CA ALA A 27 1.69 3.01 2.22
C ALA A 27 1.11 3.80 1.04
N LEU A 28 1.10 3.20 -0.16
CA LEU A 28 0.57 3.80 -1.37
C LEU A 28 -0.95 4.00 -1.29
N TYR A 29 -1.68 3.05 -0.70
CA TYR A 29 -3.12 3.20 -0.48
C TYR A 29 -3.42 4.38 0.46
N LYS A 30 -2.72 4.47 1.59
CA LYS A 30 -2.88 5.56 2.55
C LYS A 30 -2.48 6.91 1.95
N GLN A 31 -1.36 6.98 1.24
CA GLN A 31 -0.94 8.20 0.57
C GLN A 31 -1.92 8.60 -0.55
N GLY A 32 -2.46 7.64 -1.31
CA GLY A 32 -3.41 7.90 -2.38
C GLY A 32 -4.80 8.33 -1.90
N THR A 33 -5.22 7.90 -0.70
CA THR A 33 -6.57 8.18 -0.17
C THR A 33 -6.59 9.31 0.86
N VAL A 34 -5.58 9.37 1.72
CA VAL A 34 -5.47 10.35 2.81
C VAL A 34 -4.48 11.46 2.48
N GLY A 35 -3.42 11.15 1.73
CA GLY A 35 -2.29 12.05 1.52
C GLY A 35 -1.21 11.84 2.59
N ASP A 36 -0.45 12.89 2.86
CA ASP A 36 0.68 12.85 3.79
C ASP A 36 0.28 12.38 5.19
N ASN A 37 1.12 11.53 5.78
CA ASN A 37 0.92 11.06 7.14
C ASN A 37 1.11 12.20 8.15
N ASN A 38 0.06 12.47 8.91
CA ASN A 38 0.01 13.47 10.00
C ASN A 38 -0.35 12.83 11.36
N THR A 39 -0.35 11.50 11.45
CA THR A 39 -0.64 10.76 12.67
C THR A 39 0.59 10.61 13.56
N ALA A 40 0.38 10.51 14.87
CA ALA A 40 1.48 10.25 15.80
C ALA A 40 2.12 8.87 15.54
N LYS A 41 3.45 8.82 15.65
CA LYS A 41 4.20 7.57 15.50
C LYS A 41 3.82 6.58 16.62
N PRO A 42 3.50 5.31 16.29
CA PRO A 42 3.19 4.29 17.29
C PRO A 42 4.34 4.07 18.29
N GLY A 43 3.98 3.64 19.50
CA GLY A 43 4.93 3.36 20.59
C GLY A 43 5.87 2.19 20.26
N MET A 44 7.02 2.11 20.96
CA MET A 44 8.10 1.15 20.63
C MET A 44 7.69 -0.32 20.71
N LEU A 45 6.66 -0.66 21.47
CA LEU A 45 6.16 -2.04 21.60
C LEU A 45 5.23 -2.46 20.45
N ASP A 46 4.71 -1.51 19.66
CA ASP A 46 3.88 -1.79 18.49
C ASP A 46 4.71 -1.85 17.21
N MET A 47 5.42 -2.97 17.02
CA MET A 47 6.29 -3.16 15.86
C MET A 47 5.51 -3.13 14.53
N LYS A 48 4.31 -3.71 14.49
CA LYS A 48 3.48 -3.78 13.27
C LYS A 48 2.93 -2.40 12.90
N GLY A 49 2.38 -1.67 13.87
CA GLY A 49 1.91 -0.30 13.65
C GLY A 49 3.07 0.61 13.26
N LYS A 50 4.23 0.50 13.92
CA LYS A 50 5.43 1.27 13.56
C LYS A 50 5.88 1.00 12.13
N ALA A 51 5.87 -0.25 11.67
CA ALA A 51 6.22 -0.59 10.29
C ALA A 51 5.25 0.04 9.28
N LYS A 52 3.94 -0.10 9.51
CA LYS A 52 2.90 0.53 8.67
C LYS A 52 3.01 2.06 8.63
N TRP A 53 3.17 2.67 9.81
CA TRP A 53 3.35 4.11 9.94
C TRP A 53 4.60 4.58 9.20
N SER A 54 5.73 3.86 9.34
CA SER A 54 6.99 4.23 8.69
C SER A 54 6.92 4.05 7.17
N ALA A 55 6.23 3.01 6.69
CA ALA A 55 6.01 2.82 5.26
C ALA A 55 5.17 3.97 4.66
N TRP A 56 4.07 4.36 5.33
CA TRP A 56 3.25 5.48 4.89
C TRP A 56 3.99 6.82 4.97
N ASP A 57 4.66 7.10 6.10
CA ASP A 57 5.45 8.32 6.29
C ASP A 57 6.58 8.44 5.25
N GLY A 58 7.17 7.31 4.83
CA GLY A 58 8.16 7.25 3.75
C GLY A 58 7.64 7.67 2.36
N LYS A 59 6.32 7.82 2.17
CA LYS A 59 5.71 8.34 0.92
C LYS A 59 5.31 9.81 0.99
N LYS A 60 5.59 10.48 2.11
CA LYS A 60 5.26 11.89 2.33
C LYS A 60 5.80 12.79 1.21
N GLY A 61 5.00 13.76 0.78
CA GLY A 61 5.29 14.63 -0.36
C GLY A 61 4.90 14.04 -1.72
N THR A 62 4.52 12.76 -1.79
CA THR A 62 4.00 12.16 -3.03
C THR A 62 2.57 12.64 -3.26
N PRO A 63 2.23 13.23 -4.42
CA PRO A 63 0.86 13.62 -4.72
C PRO A 63 -0.09 12.41 -4.69
N GLN A 64 -1.32 12.61 -4.21
CA GLN A 64 -2.30 11.52 -4.09
C GLN A 64 -2.56 10.79 -5.42
N ALA A 65 -2.66 11.54 -6.53
CA ALA A 65 -2.80 10.98 -7.87
C ALA A 65 -1.62 10.05 -8.20
N LYS A 66 -0.39 10.47 -7.90
CA LYS A 66 0.81 9.67 -8.16
C LYS A 66 0.87 8.42 -7.29
N ALA A 67 0.48 8.52 -6.03
CA ALA A 67 0.40 7.38 -5.14
C ALA A 67 -0.62 6.33 -5.62
N LYS A 68 -1.78 6.77 -6.17
CA LYS A 68 -2.76 5.87 -6.79
C LYS A 68 -2.20 5.17 -8.04
N GLU A 69 -1.47 5.89 -8.91
CA GLU A 69 -0.80 5.28 -10.07
C GLU A 69 0.21 4.21 -9.65
N LEU A 70 1.06 4.52 -8.67
CA LEU A 70 2.05 3.59 -8.14
C LEU A 70 1.37 2.38 -7.47
N TYR A 71 0.25 2.60 -6.77
CA TYR A 71 -0.54 1.51 -6.20
C TYR A 71 -1.01 0.56 -7.29
N ILE A 72 -1.64 1.09 -8.35
CA ILE A 72 -2.13 0.29 -9.49
C ILE A 72 -0.98 -0.51 -10.12
N ALA A 73 0.15 0.13 -10.39
CA ALA A 73 1.32 -0.54 -10.94
C ALA A 73 1.83 -1.68 -10.03
N LYS A 74 1.83 -1.48 -8.71
CA LYS A 74 2.21 -2.52 -7.76
C LYS A 74 1.20 -3.67 -7.74
N VAL A 75 -0.10 -3.38 -7.84
CA VAL A 75 -1.12 -4.42 -7.95
C VAL A 75 -0.94 -5.25 -9.22
N ASP A 76 -0.69 -4.61 -10.36
CA ASP A 76 -0.44 -5.31 -11.62
C ASP A 76 0.77 -6.25 -11.55
N GLU A 77 1.86 -5.79 -10.94
CA GLU A 77 3.03 -6.63 -10.66
C GLU A 77 2.66 -7.87 -9.82
N LEU A 78 1.89 -7.66 -8.75
CA LEU A 78 1.48 -8.75 -7.85
C LEU A 78 0.49 -9.71 -8.51
N VAL A 79 -0.41 -9.20 -9.36
CA VAL A 79 -1.31 -10.03 -10.18
C VAL A 79 -0.50 -10.89 -11.16
N GLY A 80 0.53 -10.33 -11.81
CA GLY A 80 1.43 -11.10 -12.67
C GLY A 80 2.21 -12.16 -11.89
N LYS A 81 2.65 -11.85 -10.66
CA LYS A 81 3.46 -12.72 -9.81
C LYS A 81 2.66 -13.86 -9.17
N TYR A 82 1.47 -13.57 -8.64
CA TYR A 82 0.68 -14.50 -7.84
C TYR A 82 -0.57 -15.02 -8.56
N GLY A 83 -1.02 -14.35 -9.61
CA GLY A 83 -2.28 -14.64 -10.28
C GLY A 83 -3.51 -14.24 -9.45
N LEU A 84 -4.67 -14.24 -10.10
CA LEU A 84 -5.98 -14.01 -9.48
C LEU A 84 -6.73 -15.33 -9.29
N GLN A 85 -7.43 -15.48 -8.16
CA GLN A 85 -8.34 -16.59 -7.88
C GLN A 85 -9.53 -16.60 -8.84
#